data_AF-A0A842MT67-F1
#
_entry.id   AF-A0A842MT67-F1
#
_cell.length_a   1.000
_cell.length_b   1.000
_cell.length_c   1.000
_cell.angle_alpha   90.00
_cell.angle_beta   90.00
_cell.angle_gamma   90.00
#
_symmetry.space_group_name_H-M   'P 1'
#
loop_
_entity.id
_entity.type
_entity.pdbx_description
1 polymer ?
#
loop_
_entity_poly.entity_id
_entity_poly.type
_entity_poly.pdbx_seq_one_letter_code
_entity_poly.pdbx_strand_id
1 'polypeptide(L)'
;MSHIIYVVNGVKAEEVLGRNWEELLKRAAYSIIAVGGKEGLTSAQNVEISEAQFIKDESVRTINYIPKGAVVDYTPRSICEEEFWDHSESSPHWSNRSRNQPERIPYILPIDKITLTPIIVEARPSNDGLALTTDGFPKNNVILLRKWVS
;
A
#
# COMPACT_ATOMS: atom_id res chain seq x y z
N MET A 1 14.46 4.39 -8.82
CA MET A 1 13.13 4.95 -9.11
C MET A 1 12.16 4.30 -8.15
N SER A 2 11.32 5.07 -7.47
CA SER A 2 10.35 4.56 -6.50
C SER A 2 8.96 4.54 -7.11
N HIS A 3 8.13 3.59 -6.68
CA HIS A 3 6.76 3.44 -7.14
C HIS A 3 5.83 3.52 -5.93
N ILE A 4 4.67 4.15 -6.10
CA ILE A 4 3.61 4.21 -5.11
C ILE A 4 2.38 3.60 -5.75
N ILE A 5 1.78 2.61 -5.08
CA ILE A 5 0.58 1.93 -5.55
C ILE A 5 -0.57 2.29 -4.63
N TYR A 6 -1.67 2.75 -5.22
CA TYR A 6 -2.93 2.97 -4.54
C TYR A 6 -3.95 1.97 -5.04
N VAL A 7 -4.67 1.33 -4.12
CA VAL A 7 -5.85 0.53 -4.47
C VAL A 7 -7.09 1.37 -4.24
N VAL A 8 -7.87 1.53 -5.31
CA VAL A 8 -9.04 2.41 -5.35
C VAL A 8 -10.29 1.56 -5.55
N ASN A 9 -11.32 1.80 -4.74
CA ASN A 9 -12.64 1.25 -5.00
C ASN A 9 -13.30 2.07 -6.12
N GLY A 10 -13.37 1.51 -7.33
CA GLY A 10 -13.88 2.20 -8.52
C GLY A 10 -15.33 2.67 -8.39
N VAL A 11 -16.19 1.88 -7.71
CA VAL A 11 -17.59 2.26 -7.49
C VAL A 11 -17.69 3.50 -6.61
N LYS A 12 -17.00 3.49 -5.45
CA LYS A 12 -16.94 4.65 -4.55
C LYS A 12 -16.29 5.86 -5.24
N ALA A 13 -15.27 5.64 -6.08
CA ALA A 13 -14.62 6.71 -6.82
C ALA A 13 -15.57 7.36 -7.85
N GLU A 14 -16.34 6.56 -8.59
CA GLU A 14 -17.33 7.08 -9.54
C GLU A 14 -18.48 7.83 -8.83
N GLU A 15 -18.95 7.33 -7.69
CA GLU A 15 -19.97 7.99 -6.87
C GLU A 15 -19.53 9.38 -6.41
N VAL A 16 -18.26 9.54 -6.02
CA VAL A 16 -17.72 10.78 -5.45
C VAL A 16 -17.20 11.75 -6.52
N LEU A 17 -16.50 11.25 -7.54
CA LEU A 17 -15.79 12.06 -8.54
C LEU A 17 -16.49 12.09 -9.90
N GLY A 18 -17.52 11.25 -10.11
CA GLY A 18 -18.26 11.11 -11.35
C GLY A 18 -17.62 10.12 -12.34
N ARG A 19 -18.25 9.98 -13.52
CA ARG A 19 -17.87 9.01 -14.56
C ARG A 19 -16.43 9.14 -15.08
N ASN A 20 -15.81 10.29 -14.94
CA ASN A 20 -14.43 10.58 -15.36
C ASN A 20 -13.42 10.46 -14.21
N TRP A 21 -13.76 9.76 -13.13
CA TRP A 21 -12.93 9.63 -11.94
C TRP A 21 -11.50 9.15 -12.25
N GLU A 22 -11.30 8.22 -13.19
CA GLU A 22 -9.97 7.72 -13.55
C GLU A 22 -9.04 8.83 -14.04
N GLU A 23 -9.54 9.68 -14.94
CA GLU A 23 -8.78 10.80 -15.50
C GLU A 23 -8.49 11.86 -14.43
N LEU A 24 -9.45 12.12 -13.55
CA LEU A 24 -9.28 13.03 -12.42
C LEU A 24 -8.20 12.53 -11.45
N LEU A 25 -8.21 11.24 -11.11
CA LEU A 25 -7.19 10.63 -10.26
C LEU A 25 -5.81 10.63 -10.93
N LYS A 26 -5.73 10.36 -12.24
CA LYS A 26 -4.46 10.45 -12.98
C LYS A 26 -3.87 11.85 -12.91
N ARG A 27 -4.68 12.88 -13.18
CA ARG A 27 -4.26 14.29 -13.08
C ARG A 27 -3.84 14.68 -11.66
N ALA A 28 -4.60 14.23 -10.67
CA ALA A 28 -4.27 14.48 -9.26
C ALA A 28 -2.92 13.84 -8.89
N ALA A 29 -2.66 12.61 -9.33
CA ALA A 29 -1.40 11.92 -9.10
C ALA A 29 -0.21 12.61 -9.79
N TYR A 30 -0.37 13.09 -11.03
CA TYR A 30 0.66 13.92 -11.70
C TYR A 30 0.92 15.25 -10.97
N SER A 31 -0.07 15.75 -10.22
CA SER A 31 0.03 16.99 -9.46
C SER A 31 0.67 16.81 -8.07
N ILE A 32 1.06 15.58 -7.69
CA ILE A 32 1.78 15.33 -6.44
C ILE A 32 3.20 15.89 -6.57
N ILE A 33 3.46 16.99 -5.86
CA ILE A 33 4.77 17.67 -5.84
C ILE A 33 5.60 17.37 -4.59
N ALA A 34 5.01 16.73 -3.57
CA ALA A 34 5.71 16.37 -2.34
C ALA A 34 5.11 15.11 -1.71
N VAL A 35 5.96 14.29 -1.08
CA VAL A 35 5.57 13.16 -0.22
C VAL A 35 6.23 13.34 1.14
N GLY A 36 5.42 13.48 2.20
CA GLY A 36 5.91 13.74 3.55
C GLY A 36 6.04 15.23 3.87
N GLY A 37 7.14 15.61 4.54
CA GLY A 37 7.41 17.01 4.91
C GLY A 37 7.80 17.88 3.72
N LYS A 38 8.03 19.18 3.96
CA LYS A 38 8.38 20.18 2.93
C LYS A 38 9.63 19.81 2.11
N GLU A 39 10.51 18.99 2.66
CA GLU A 39 11.77 18.55 2.02
C GLU A 39 11.57 17.38 1.05
N GLY A 40 10.41 16.72 1.07
CA GLY A 40 10.10 15.56 0.23
C GLY A 40 9.62 15.90 -1.18
N LEU A 41 10.24 16.89 -1.84
CA LEU A 41 9.87 17.30 -3.20
C LEU A 41 9.98 16.10 -4.17
N THR A 42 8.95 15.90 -4.99
CA THR A 42 8.88 14.79 -5.95
C THR A 42 8.23 15.23 -7.26
N SER A 43 8.39 14.40 -8.29
CA SER A 43 7.73 14.56 -9.57
C SER A 43 7.33 13.20 -10.11
N ALA A 44 6.02 13.00 -10.30
CA ALA A 44 5.48 11.79 -10.90
C ALA A 44 5.91 11.69 -12.37
N GLN A 45 6.65 10.63 -12.72
CA GLN A 45 7.14 10.40 -14.07
C GLN A 45 6.14 9.63 -14.93
N ASN A 46 5.39 8.71 -14.33
CA ASN A 46 4.38 7.90 -14.99
C ASN A 46 3.23 7.63 -14.02
N VAL A 47 1.99 7.69 -14.51
CA VAL A 47 0.79 7.38 -13.75
C VAL A 47 -0.11 6.50 -14.59
N GLU A 48 -0.37 5.29 -14.08
CA GLU A 48 -1.22 4.31 -14.73
C GLU A 48 -2.36 3.93 -13.78
N ILE A 49 -3.53 3.65 -14.35
CA ILE A 49 -4.65 3.03 -13.65
C ILE A 49 -4.95 1.75 -14.41
N SER A 50 -5.16 0.67 -13.66
CA SER A 50 -5.47 -0.64 -14.21
C SER A 50 -6.44 -1.35 -13.28
N GLU A 51 -7.24 -2.24 -13.85
CA GLU A 51 -8.15 -3.06 -13.07
C GLU A 51 -7.36 -4.09 -12.24
N ALA A 52 -7.66 -4.16 -10.95
CA ALA A 52 -7.03 -5.10 -10.04
C ALA A 52 -7.79 -6.43 -10.03
N GLN A 53 -7.05 -7.52 -10.04
CA GLN A 53 -7.55 -8.89 -9.96
C GLN A 53 -7.12 -9.55 -8.65
N PHE A 54 -7.97 -10.39 -8.10
CA PHE A 54 -7.62 -11.19 -6.92
C PHE A 54 -6.60 -12.26 -7.28
N ILE A 55 -5.54 -12.36 -6.49
CA ILE A 55 -4.63 -13.51 -6.53
C ILE A 55 -5.25 -14.61 -5.68
N LYS A 56 -5.49 -15.79 -6.28
CA LYS A 56 -6.09 -16.95 -5.60
C LYS A 56 -5.06 -17.97 -5.10
N ASP A 57 -3.79 -17.72 -5.34
CA ASP A 57 -2.70 -18.60 -4.98
C ASP A 57 -2.46 -18.61 -3.46
N GLU A 58 -1.93 -19.73 -2.95
CA GLU A 58 -1.61 -19.88 -1.53
C GLU A 58 -0.47 -18.96 -1.09
N SER A 59 0.46 -18.64 -1.98
CA SER A 59 1.56 -17.71 -1.74
C SER A 59 1.62 -16.61 -2.80
N VAL A 60 2.05 -15.43 -2.38
CA VAL A 60 2.10 -14.22 -3.20
C VAL A 60 3.49 -13.63 -3.11
N ARG A 61 4.11 -13.42 -4.26
CA ARG A 61 5.42 -12.77 -4.36
C ARG A 61 5.23 -11.28 -4.57
N THR A 62 5.89 -10.45 -3.77
CA THR A 62 5.81 -8.99 -3.87
C THR A 62 7.09 -8.31 -3.41
N ILE A 63 7.33 -7.10 -3.92
CA ILE A 63 8.35 -6.15 -3.41
C ILE A 63 7.71 -4.98 -2.65
N ASN A 64 6.38 -4.96 -2.54
CA ASN A 64 5.62 -3.89 -1.93
C ASN A 64 5.44 -4.14 -0.42
N TYR A 65 5.31 -3.06 0.34
CA TYR A 65 5.16 -3.14 1.80
C TYR A 65 3.88 -3.89 2.17
N ILE A 66 3.95 -4.75 3.19
CA ILE A 66 2.86 -5.65 3.57
C ILE A 66 2.44 -5.36 5.01
N PRO A 67 1.16 -5.09 5.31
CA PRO A 67 0.68 -5.05 6.68
C PRO A 67 0.88 -6.44 7.31
N LYS A 68 1.58 -6.53 8.44
CA LYS A 68 1.94 -7.81 9.05
C LYS A 68 0.71 -8.66 9.42
N GLY A 69 -0.40 -8.03 9.80
CA GLY A 69 -1.68 -8.71 10.07
C GLY A 69 -2.37 -9.31 8.82
N ALA A 70 -1.96 -8.90 7.61
CA ALA A 70 -2.51 -9.42 6.36
C ALA A 70 -1.87 -10.75 5.92
N VAL A 71 -0.87 -11.26 6.64
CA VAL A 71 -0.14 -12.48 6.28
C VAL A 71 0.04 -13.39 7.49
N VAL A 72 0.05 -14.71 7.26
CA VAL A 72 0.36 -15.70 8.30
C VAL A 72 1.82 -16.14 8.25
N ASP A 73 2.45 -16.08 7.07
CA ASP A 73 3.82 -16.49 6.87
C ASP A 73 4.48 -15.68 5.74
N TYR A 74 5.80 -15.55 5.78
CA TYR A 74 6.59 -14.91 4.74
C TYR A 74 8.06 -15.33 4.78
N THR A 75 8.68 -15.32 3.60
CA THR A 75 10.12 -15.55 3.41
C THR A 75 10.71 -14.51 2.44
N PRO A 76 11.97 -14.10 2.65
CA PRO A 76 12.86 -14.44 3.75
C PRO A 76 12.52 -13.72 5.06
N ARG A 77 13.04 -14.19 6.20
CA ARG A 77 12.81 -13.59 7.53
C ARG A 77 13.77 -12.43 7.85
N SER A 78 14.89 -12.34 7.15
CA SER A 78 15.93 -11.32 7.35
C SER A 78 15.58 -9.98 6.70
N ILE A 79 14.36 -9.50 6.95
CA ILE A 79 13.82 -8.26 6.34
C ILE A 79 13.39 -7.25 7.38
N CYS A 80 13.37 -5.99 6.99
CA CYS A 80 12.98 -4.88 7.87
C CYS A 80 11.49 -4.98 8.25
N GLU A 81 11.19 -4.61 9.49
CA GLU A 81 9.83 -4.47 10.00
C GLU A 81 9.73 -3.13 10.72
N GLU A 82 8.65 -2.39 10.45
CA GLU A 82 8.45 -1.05 10.98
C GLU A 82 6.97 -0.83 11.32
N GLU A 83 6.69 0.13 12.20
CA GLU A 83 5.33 0.48 12.60
C GLU A 83 4.89 1.81 11.98
N PHE A 84 3.74 1.80 11.31
CA PHE A 84 3.14 2.99 10.70
C PHE A 84 1.88 3.38 11.46
N TRP A 85 1.48 4.64 11.33
CA TRP A 85 0.18 5.09 11.84
C TRP A 85 -0.96 4.37 11.11
N ASP A 86 -2.01 3.98 11.84
CA ASP A 86 -3.26 3.55 11.20
C ASP A 86 -3.88 4.76 10.46
N HIS A 87 -3.89 4.67 9.13
CA HIS A 87 -4.39 5.72 8.25
C HIS A 87 -5.92 5.82 8.24
N SER A 88 -6.64 4.87 8.87
CA SER A 88 -8.08 4.95 9.08
C SER A 88 -8.45 5.86 10.26
N GLU A 89 -7.50 6.22 11.14
CA GLU A 89 -7.75 7.18 12.20
C GLU A 89 -7.79 8.63 11.67
N SER A 90 -8.76 9.41 12.14
CA SER A 90 -8.87 10.83 11.81
C SER A 90 -7.72 11.62 12.46
N SER A 91 -6.65 11.86 11.70
CA SER A 91 -5.50 12.74 11.98
C SER A 91 -4.89 12.65 13.39
N PRO A 92 -3.69 12.06 13.54
CA PRO A 92 -2.94 12.04 14.80
C PRO A 92 -2.56 13.43 15.32
N HIS A 93 -2.64 14.48 14.50
CA HIS A 93 -2.04 15.77 14.80
C HIS A 93 -3.04 16.91 15.09
N TRP A 94 -4.36 16.69 14.91
CA TRP A 94 -5.33 17.80 14.88
C TRP A 94 -6.60 17.60 15.72
N SER A 95 -6.75 16.49 16.47
CA SER A 95 -7.92 16.28 17.34
C SER A 95 -7.52 16.04 18.80
N ASN A 96 -8.29 16.57 19.76
CA ASN A 96 -8.04 16.35 21.20
C ASN A 96 -8.02 14.86 21.63
N ARG A 97 -8.42 13.93 20.75
CA ARG A 97 -8.34 12.48 20.94
C ARG A 97 -6.94 11.90 20.73
N SER A 98 -6.01 12.62 20.08
CA SER A 98 -4.64 12.14 19.87
C SER A 98 -3.72 12.19 21.10
N ARG A 99 -4.30 12.38 22.29
CA ARG A 99 -3.62 12.14 23.58
C ARG A 99 -3.54 10.66 23.95
N ASN A 100 -4.35 9.80 23.34
CA ASN A 100 -4.21 8.35 23.45
C ASN A 100 -3.25 7.89 22.34
N GLN A 101 -2.34 6.95 22.66
CA GLN A 101 -1.37 6.41 21.70
C GLN A 101 -2.10 5.99 20.41
N PRO A 102 -1.87 6.68 19.28
CA PRO A 102 -2.62 6.37 18.06
C PRO A 102 -2.26 4.96 17.58
N GLU A 103 -3.24 4.22 17.05
CA GLU A 103 -3.05 2.83 16.68
C GLU A 103 -1.92 2.70 15.64
N ARG A 104 -1.04 1.74 15.88
CA ARG A 104 0.11 1.45 15.02
C ARG A 104 -0.14 0.15 14.29
N ILE A 105 0.15 0.16 12.99
CA ILE A 105 0.08 -1.02 12.15
C ILE A 105 1.52 -1.48 11.87
N PRO A 106 1.91 -2.68 12.30
CA PRO A 106 3.20 -3.26 11.92
C PRO A 106 3.19 -3.63 10.44
N TYR A 107 4.26 -3.28 9.75
CA TYR A 107 4.49 -3.58 8.35
C TYR A 107 5.79 -4.37 8.18
N ILE A 108 5.73 -5.31 7.24
CA ILE A 108 6.87 -5.98 6.67
C ILE A 108 7.35 -5.15 5.49
N LEU A 109 8.63 -4.76 5.51
CA LEU A 109 9.27 -4.03 4.43
C LEU A 109 10.13 -5.02 3.65
N PRO A 110 9.90 -5.22 2.33
CA PRO A 110 10.73 -6.08 1.48
C PRO A 110 12.12 -5.48 1.21
N ILE A 111 12.88 -5.25 2.28
CA ILE A 111 14.21 -4.67 2.30
C ILE A 111 15.08 -5.60 3.16
N ASP A 112 16.20 -6.06 2.59
CA ASP A 112 17.16 -6.87 3.33
C ASP A 112 17.79 -6.07 4.48
N LYS A 113 17.81 -6.64 5.68
CA LYS A 113 18.31 -5.96 6.89
C LYS A 113 19.81 -5.62 6.86
N ILE A 114 20.60 -6.33 6.06
CA ILE A 114 22.06 -6.23 6.03
C ILE A 114 22.47 -5.31 4.89
N THR A 115 21.98 -5.55 3.68
CA THR A 115 22.37 -4.80 2.48
C THR A 115 21.53 -3.55 2.27
N LEU A 116 20.38 -3.44 2.96
CA LEU A 116 19.39 -2.36 2.79
C LEU A 116 18.88 -2.23 1.34
N THR A 117 18.89 -3.33 0.60
CA THR A 117 18.39 -3.38 -0.78
C THR A 117 16.99 -3.99 -0.84
N PRO A 118 16.11 -3.53 -1.75
CA PRO A 118 14.83 -4.17 -1.97
C PRO A 118 14.98 -5.63 -2.38
N ILE A 119 14.13 -6.51 -1.86
CA ILE A 119 14.09 -7.93 -2.20
C ILE A 119 12.65 -8.39 -2.44
N ILE A 120 12.48 -9.51 -3.14
CA ILE A 120 11.17 -10.13 -3.30
C ILE A 120 10.87 -10.95 -2.04
N VAL A 121 9.71 -10.66 -1.44
CA VAL A 121 9.14 -11.46 -0.36
C VAL A 121 8.07 -12.37 -0.94
N GLU A 122 8.10 -13.64 -0.57
CA GLU A 122 6.99 -14.56 -0.77
C GLU A 122 6.21 -14.67 0.53
N ALA A 123 4.93 -14.29 0.49
CA ALA A 123 4.08 -14.24 1.67
C ALA A 123 2.76 -14.99 1.45
N ARG A 124 2.27 -15.63 2.51
CA ARG A 124 0.98 -16.32 2.54
C ARG A 124 -0.07 -15.39 3.18
N PRO A 125 -1.07 -14.91 2.41
CA PRO A 125 -2.14 -14.09 2.97
C PRO A 125 -2.87 -14.79 4.12
N SER A 126 -3.25 -14.03 5.15
CA SER A 126 -4.15 -14.49 6.22
C SER A 126 -5.61 -14.42 5.77
N ASN A 127 -6.54 -14.89 6.62
CA ASN A 127 -7.98 -14.71 6.37
C ASN A 127 -8.37 -13.21 6.27
N ASP A 128 -7.67 -12.37 7.03
CA ASP A 128 -7.82 -10.92 7.02
C ASP A 128 -7.01 -10.24 5.91
N GLY A 129 -6.14 -11.00 5.24
CA GLY A 129 -5.35 -10.56 4.11
C GLY A 129 -6.11 -10.65 2.80
N LEU A 130 -5.79 -9.72 1.89
CA LEU A 130 -6.27 -9.71 0.53
C LEU A 130 -5.12 -9.41 -0.42
N ALA A 131 -4.90 -10.29 -1.39
CA ALA A 131 -3.88 -10.13 -2.41
C ALA A 131 -4.50 -9.70 -3.76
N LEU A 132 -3.90 -8.69 -4.38
CA LEU A 132 -4.34 -8.11 -5.64
C LEU A 132 -3.16 -7.97 -6.61
N THR A 133 -3.44 -8.02 -7.91
CA THR A 133 -2.47 -7.80 -8.98
C THR A 133 -3.10 -7.16 -10.20
N THR A 134 -2.29 -6.56 -11.07
CA THR A 134 -2.70 -6.13 -12.41
C THR A 134 -2.17 -7.03 -13.52
N ASP A 135 -1.05 -7.74 -13.29
CA ASP A 135 -0.33 -8.50 -14.33
C ASP A 135 0.40 -9.76 -13.81
N GLY A 136 0.22 -10.09 -12.52
CA GLY A 136 0.87 -11.23 -11.85
C GLY A 136 2.32 -11.00 -11.43
N PHE A 137 2.95 -9.89 -11.83
CA PHE A 137 4.36 -9.65 -11.53
C PHE A 137 4.56 -9.09 -10.11
N PRO A 138 5.64 -9.49 -9.39
CA PRO A 138 5.86 -9.08 -8.01
C PRO A 138 5.87 -7.56 -7.75
N LYS A 139 6.23 -6.76 -8.77
CA LYS A 139 6.18 -5.29 -8.69
C LYS A 139 4.77 -4.73 -8.53
N ASN A 140 3.76 -5.42 -9.05
CA ASN A 140 2.36 -4.98 -9.09
C ASN A 140 1.45 -5.81 -8.18
N ASN A 141 2.01 -6.81 -7.50
CA ASN A 141 1.30 -7.59 -6.50
C ASN A 141 1.27 -6.81 -5.19
N VAL A 142 0.10 -6.59 -4.61
CA VAL A 142 -0.07 -5.94 -3.31
C VAL A 142 -0.85 -6.84 -2.36
N ILE A 143 -0.48 -6.81 -1.09
CA ILE A 143 -1.20 -7.52 -0.02
C ILE A 143 -1.68 -6.47 0.98
N LEU A 144 -2.98 -6.45 1.24
CA LEU A 144 -3.66 -5.44 2.05
C LEU A 144 -4.52 -6.12 3.12
N LEU A 145 -4.95 -5.36 4.13
CA LEU A 145 -6.01 -5.83 5.01
C LEU A 145 -7.36 -5.72 4.30
N ARG A 146 -8.15 -6.80 4.35
CA ARG A 146 -9.47 -6.91 3.73
C ARG A 146 -10.43 -5.79 4.18
N LYS A 147 -10.33 -5.38 5.46
CA LYS A 147 -11.14 -4.30 6.05
C LYS A 147 -11.01 -2.95 5.31
N TRP A 148 -9.92 -2.72 4.58
CA TRP A 148 -9.67 -1.44 3.89
C TRP A 148 -10.37 -1.30 2.55
N VAL A 149 -10.76 -2.42 1.92
CA VAL A 149 -11.39 -2.40 0.59
C VAL A 149 -12.89 -2.64 0.63
N SER A 150 -13.41 -3.08 1.78
CA SER A 150 -14.84 -3.26 2.06
C SER A 150 -15.64 -1.95 2.11
#